data_AF-A0A378QJZ3-F1
#
_entry.id   AF-A0A378QJZ3-F1
#
_cell.length_a   1.000
_cell.length_b   1.000
_cell.length_c   1.000
_cell.angle_alpha   90.00
_cell.angle_beta   90.00
_cell.angle_gamma   90.00
#
_symmetry.space_group_name_H-M   'P 1'
#
loop_
_entity.id
_entity.type
_entity.pdbx_description
1 polymer ?
#
loop_
_entity_poly.entity_id
_entity_poly.type
_entity_poly.pdbx_seq_one_letter_code
_entity_poly.pdbx_strand_id
1 'polypeptide(L)'
;MDEYCFTNTAFIHLDGQSATSKKRTLKRYPYRYFAPSQVSIETAGTMDLDVELKFHLGGVAFSIDIDKSQIEGVRDIYKALTAIAERCQAIRHDEMVLEKTFETVTGMFNLKDVPEAVIMSLPTVINQTVQKVEAGYNERLNAIRQYDFGAVFEHYLRG
;
A
#
# COMPACT_ATOMS: atom_id res chain seq x y z
N MET A 1 20.76 -16.80 -8.36
CA MET A 1 20.93 -15.35 -8.25
C MET A 1 19.55 -14.76 -8.11
N ASP A 2 19.36 -13.97 -7.07
CA ASP A 2 18.13 -13.24 -6.84
C ASP A 2 18.04 -12.02 -7.74
N GLU A 3 16.84 -11.69 -8.17
CA GLU A 3 16.55 -10.44 -8.87
C GLU A 3 15.42 -9.72 -8.14
N TYR A 4 15.61 -8.42 -7.95
CA TYR A 4 14.71 -7.56 -7.20
C TYR A 4 14.20 -6.46 -8.11
N CYS A 5 12.89 -6.33 -8.22
CA CYS A 5 12.25 -5.35 -9.08
C CYS A 5 11.23 -4.53 -8.27
N PHE A 6 11.46 -3.22 -8.24
CA PHE A 6 10.55 -2.25 -7.67
C PHE A 6 9.67 -1.69 -8.79
N THR A 7 8.36 -1.88 -8.68
CA THR A 7 7.37 -1.33 -9.64
C THR A 7 6.52 -0.30 -8.92
N ASN A 8 5.71 0.48 -9.64
CA ASN A 8 4.78 1.42 -9.03
C ASN A 8 3.72 0.77 -8.11
N THR A 9 3.44 -0.53 -8.24
CA THR A 9 2.33 -1.20 -7.49
C THR A 9 2.79 -2.34 -6.59
N ALA A 10 4.01 -2.85 -6.78
CA ALA A 10 4.51 -4.02 -6.07
C ALA A 10 6.05 -4.10 -6.07
N PHE A 11 6.57 -4.80 -5.06
CA PHE A 11 7.90 -5.38 -5.10
C PHE A 11 7.82 -6.81 -5.68
N ILE A 12 8.75 -7.15 -6.57
CA ILE A 12 8.84 -8.47 -7.20
C ILE A 12 10.23 -9.04 -6.90
N HIS A 13 10.25 -10.26 -6.37
CA HIS A 13 11.46 -11.01 -6.05
C HIS A 13 11.49 -12.30 -6.86
N LEU A 14 12.48 -12.44 -7.72
CA LEU A 14 12.79 -13.70 -8.39
C LEU A 14 13.80 -14.46 -7.54
N ASP A 15 13.29 -15.38 -6.72
CA ASP A 15 14.05 -16.22 -5.81
C ASP A 15 14.79 -17.31 -6.60
N GLY A 16 16.11 -17.21 -6.60
CA GLY A 16 17.00 -18.13 -7.31
C GLY A 16 17.39 -19.31 -6.44
N GLN A 17 16.52 -20.32 -6.30
CA GLN A 17 16.81 -21.51 -5.49
C GLN A 17 17.89 -22.44 -6.10
N SER A 18 19.04 -22.47 -5.41
CA SER A 18 20.13 -23.48 -5.36
C SER A 18 20.97 -23.81 -6.61
N ALA A 19 22.26 -24.08 -6.37
CA ALA A 19 23.30 -24.44 -7.36
C ALA A 19 23.01 -25.72 -8.18
N THR A 20 22.03 -26.52 -7.76
CA THR A 20 21.62 -27.77 -8.43
C THR A 20 20.35 -27.65 -9.27
N SER A 21 19.59 -26.54 -9.18
CA SER A 21 18.34 -26.35 -9.92
C SER A 21 18.32 -25.02 -10.66
N LYS A 22 17.84 -25.03 -11.91
CA LYS A 22 17.53 -23.79 -12.65
C LYS A 22 16.14 -23.22 -12.32
N LYS A 23 15.39 -23.86 -11.41
CA LYS A 23 14.05 -23.41 -11.03
C LYS A 23 14.14 -22.08 -10.28
N ARG A 24 13.37 -21.11 -10.72
CA ARG A 24 13.24 -19.79 -10.07
C ARG A 24 11.81 -19.59 -9.63
N THR A 25 11.62 -19.00 -8.45
CA THR A 25 10.29 -18.70 -7.92
C THR A 25 10.05 -17.20 -8.00
N LEU A 26 9.01 -16.78 -8.71
CA LEU A 26 8.61 -15.38 -8.77
C LEU A 26 7.62 -15.07 -7.65
N LYS A 27 8.02 -14.21 -6.71
CA LYS A 27 7.18 -13.71 -5.62
C LYS A 27 6.81 -12.27 -5.89
N ARG A 28 5.52 -11.92 -5.72
CA ARG A 28 5.00 -10.57 -5.89
C ARG A 28 4.38 -10.10 -4.58
N TYR A 29 4.77 -8.91 -4.15
CA TYR A 29 4.32 -8.25 -2.92
C TYR A 29 3.66 -6.91 -3.28
N PRO A 30 2.34 -6.88 -3.54
CA PRO A 30 1.63 -5.64 -3.81
C PRO A 30 1.67 -4.73 -2.58
N TYR A 31 2.09 -3.47 -2.74
CA TYR A 31 2.25 -2.54 -1.61
C TYR A 31 0.97 -2.28 -0.83
N ARG A 32 -0.18 -2.43 -1.51
CA ARG A 32 -1.52 -2.39 -0.90
C ARG A 32 -1.67 -3.37 0.27
N TYR A 33 -1.10 -4.57 0.15
CA TYR A 33 -1.21 -5.63 1.15
C TYR A 33 0.08 -5.82 1.95
N PHE A 34 1.22 -5.46 1.34
CA PHE A 34 2.55 -5.62 1.88
C PHE A 34 3.26 -4.27 1.93
N ALA A 35 2.76 -3.38 2.79
CA ALA A 35 3.37 -2.06 2.94
C ALA A 35 4.83 -2.21 3.45
N PRO A 36 5.79 -1.47 2.87
CA PRO A 36 7.16 -1.42 3.40
C PRO A 36 7.16 -0.95 4.85
N SER A 37 8.07 -1.52 5.64
CA SER A 37 8.31 -1.12 7.03
C SER A 37 9.74 -1.44 7.43
N GLN A 38 10.22 -0.81 8.50
CA GLN A 38 11.61 -0.97 8.99
C GLN A 38 12.64 -0.82 7.86
N VAL A 39 12.45 0.20 7.02
CA VAL A 39 13.35 0.49 5.90
C VAL A 39 14.63 1.12 6.47
N SER A 40 15.78 0.55 6.17
CA SER A 40 17.08 1.06 6.62
C SER A 40 18.17 0.75 5.61
N ILE A 41 19.20 1.59 5.58
CA ILE A 41 20.45 1.32 4.86
C ILE A 41 21.55 1.10 5.88
N GLU A 42 22.28 0.01 5.74
CA GLU A 42 23.56 -0.19 6.42
C GLU A 42 24.68 0.19 5.44
N THR A 43 25.43 1.23 5.79
CA THR A 43 26.52 1.71 4.95
C THR A 43 27.79 0.94 5.25
N ALA A 44 28.50 0.56 4.18
CA ALA A 44 29.89 0.11 4.25
C ALA A 44 30.74 0.99 5.18
N GLY A 45 31.48 0.37 6.11
CA GLY A 45 32.61 1.00 6.77
C GLY A 45 33.75 1.26 5.77
N THR A 46 34.88 1.81 6.24
CA THR A 46 36.01 2.19 5.36
C THR A 46 36.59 1.00 4.56
N MET A 47 36.40 -0.23 5.04
CA MET A 47 36.88 -1.47 4.41
C MET A 47 35.81 -2.24 3.63
N ASP A 48 34.53 -1.93 3.82
CA ASP A 48 33.45 -2.69 3.20
C ASP A 48 33.26 -2.28 1.73
N LEU A 49 32.88 -3.26 0.92
CA LEU A 49 32.67 -3.09 -0.52
C LEU A 49 31.19 -2.86 -0.88
N ASP A 50 30.28 -3.20 0.03
CA ASP A 50 28.85 -3.29 -0.26
C ASP A 50 28.03 -2.46 0.73
N VAL A 51 26.90 -1.95 0.25
CA VAL A 51 25.87 -1.27 1.03
C VAL A 51 24.68 -2.20 1.10
N GLU A 52 24.09 -2.36 2.27
CA GLU A 52 22.97 -3.27 2.46
C GLU A 52 21.67 -2.48 2.65
N LEU A 53 20.66 -2.75 1.80
CA LEU A 53 19.31 -2.23 1.94
C LEU A 53 18.43 -3.27 2.66
N LYS A 54 17.86 -2.88 3.80
CA LYS A 54 16.98 -3.72 4.63
C LYS A 54 15.57 -3.15 4.69
N PHE A 55 14.56 -4.01 4.59
CA PHE A 55 13.16 -3.64 4.77
C PHE A 55 12.28 -4.88 5.00
N HIS A 56 11.06 -4.66 5.47
CA HIS A 56 10.05 -5.70 5.64
C HIS A 56 8.83 -5.44 4.77
N LEU A 57 8.28 -6.50 4.18
CA LEU A 57 7.03 -6.50 3.41
C LEU A 57 6.06 -7.52 4.02
N GLY A 58 5.03 -7.04 4.72
CA GLY A 58 4.03 -7.90 5.37
C GLY A 58 4.63 -8.98 6.29
N GLY A 59 5.67 -8.62 7.04
CA GLY A 59 6.38 -9.52 7.96
C GLY A 59 7.53 -10.32 7.34
N VAL A 60 7.70 -10.30 6.01
CA VAL A 60 8.86 -10.91 5.34
C VAL A 60 10.01 -9.91 5.33
N ALA A 61 11.14 -10.27 5.92
CA ALA A 61 12.36 -9.47 5.91
C ALA A 61 13.14 -9.65 4.61
N PHE A 62 13.67 -8.55 4.07
CA PHE A 62 14.57 -8.50 2.94
C PHE A 62 15.86 -7.79 3.35
N SER A 63 16.98 -8.36 2.92
CA SER A 63 18.33 -7.84 3.01
C SER A 63 18.95 -7.96 1.63
N ILE A 64 19.34 -6.84 1.04
CA ILE A 64 19.89 -6.81 -0.32
C ILE A 64 21.25 -6.12 -0.25
N ASP A 65 22.32 -6.87 -0.51
CA ASP A 65 23.66 -6.35 -0.68
C ASP A 65 23.81 -5.77 -2.09
N ILE A 66 24.26 -4.51 -2.17
CA ILE A 66 24.48 -3.78 -3.41
C ILE A 66 25.90 -3.22 -3.38
N ASP A 67 26.61 -3.27 -4.51
CA ASP A 67 27.94 -2.67 -4.65
C ASP A 67 27.92 -1.19 -4.22
N LYS A 68 28.87 -0.78 -3.37
CA LYS A 68 28.89 0.59 -2.81
C LYS A 68 28.96 1.70 -3.86
N SER A 69 29.43 1.40 -5.08
CA SER A 69 29.42 2.37 -6.19
C SER A 69 28.01 2.83 -6.57
N GLN A 70 26.98 2.05 -6.20
CA GLN A 70 25.57 2.36 -6.48
C GLN A 70 24.85 3.01 -5.29
N ILE A 71 25.56 3.44 -4.24
CA ILE A 71 24.98 4.00 -3.00
C ILE A 71 23.96 5.11 -3.24
N GLU A 72 24.14 5.96 -4.24
CA GLU A 72 23.19 7.03 -4.57
C GLU A 72 21.83 6.45 -4.96
N GLY A 73 21.81 5.48 -5.88
CA GLY A 73 20.58 4.78 -6.26
C GLY A 73 19.94 4.02 -5.10
N VAL A 74 20.74 3.42 -4.21
CA VAL A 74 20.23 2.76 -3.00
C VAL A 74 19.56 3.76 -2.05
N ARG A 75 20.15 4.96 -1.88
CA ARG A 75 19.55 6.05 -1.09
C ARG A 75 18.23 6.51 -1.67
N ASP A 76 18.11 6.56 -2.99
CA ASP A 76 16.86 6.96 -3.64
C ASP A 76 15.77 5.89 -3.52
N ILE A 77 16.13 4.61 -3.62
CA ILE A 77 15.20 3.50 -3.32
C ILE A 77 14.75 3.57 -1.85
N TYR A 78 15.67 3.82 -0.91
CA TYR A 78 15.32 4.00 0.50
C TYR A 78 14.30 5.12 0.71
N LYS A 79 14.50 6.29 0.09
CA LYS A 79 13.55 7.42 0.16
C LYS A 79 12.20 7.01 -0.43
N ALA A 80 12.20 6.35 -1.59
CA ALA A 80 10.96 5.90 -2.24
C ALA A 80 10.18 4.91 -1.37
N LEU A 81 10.84 3.88 -0.82
CA LEU A 81 10.20 2.89 0.05
C LEU A 81 9.65 3.52 1.33
N THR A 82 10.36 4.48 1.91
CA THR A 82 9.89 5.23 3.10
C THR A 82 8.66 6.06 2.78
N ALA A 83 8.66 6.77 1.65
CA ALA A 83 7.50 7.54 1.19
C ALA A 83 6.29 6.64 0.87
N ILE A 84 6.51 5.46 0.28
CA ILE A 84 5.45 4.47 0.05
C ILE A 84 4.87 3.98 1.39
N ALA A 85 5.73 3.71 2.39
CA ALA A 85 5.27 3.29 3.71
C ALA A 85 4.34 4.33 4.37
N GLU A 86 4.73 5.61 4.34
CA GLU A 86 3.93 6.72 4.84
C GLU A 86 2.60 6.87 4.09
N ARG A 87 2.61 6.75 2.76
CA ARG A 87 1.39 6.83 1.95
C ARG A 87 0.45 5.66 2.20
N CYS A 88 0.97 4.44 2.33
CA CYS A 88 0.18 3.29 2.75
C CYS A 88 -0.46 3.50 4.14
N GLN A 89 0.24 4.14 5.07
CA GLN A 89 -0.32 4.49 6.38
C GLN A 89 -1.41 5.55 6.29
N ALA A 90 -1.22 6.60 5.49
CA ALA A 90 -2.21 7.64 5.25
C ALA A 90 -3.50 7.06 4.64
N ILE A 91 -3.37 6.22 3.60
CA ILE A 91 -4.52 5.54 2.97
C ILE A 91 -5.28 4.70 4.00
N ARG A 92 -4.59 3.90 4.83
CA ARG A 92 -5.25 3.11 5.89
C ARG A 92 -5.98 3.99 6.91
N HIS A 93 -5.40 5.12 7.28
CA HIS A 93 -6.03 6.07 8.18
C HIS A 93 -7.31 6.66 7.56
N ASP A 94 -7.25 7.08 6.31
CA ASP A 94 -8.39 7.66 5.60
C ASP A 94 -9.51 6.64 5.37
N GLU A 95 -9.17 5.37 5.09
CA GLU A 95 -10.14 4.27 5.03
C GLU A 95 -10.87 4.09 6.37
N MET A 96 -10.12 4.05 7.49
CA MET A 96 -10.69 3.94 8.83
C MET A 96 -11.61 5.13 9.16
N VAL A 97 -11.21 6.35 8.79
CA VAL A 97 -12.03 7.56 8.98
C VAL A 97 -13.31 7.48 8.14
N LEU A 98 -13.21 7.01 6.89
CA LEU A 98 -14.37 6.83 6.00
C LEU A 98 -15.35 5.80 6.57
N GLU A 99 -14.86 4.64 7.01
CA GLU A 99 -15.67 3.58 7.64
C GLU A 99 -16.39 4.09 8.88
N LYS A 100 -15.67 4.75 9.81
CA LYS A 100 -16.27 5.35 11.00
C LYS A 100 -17.31 6.41 10.67
N THR A 101 -17.05 7.24 9.66
CA THR A 101 -18.01 8.25 9.19
C THR A 101 -19.26 7.59 8.65
N PHE A 102 -19.12 6.51 7.88
CA PHE A 102 -20.21 5.75 7.31
C PHE A 102 -21.08 5.12 8.41
N GLU A 103 -20.49 4.42 9.38
CA GLU A 103 -21.21 3.85 10.53
C GLU A 103 -21.96 4.91 11.34
N THR A 104 -21.33 6.07 11.56
CA THR A 104 -21.96 7.18 12.30
C THR A 104 -23.17 7.71 11.55
N VAL A 105 -23.06 7.92 10.24
CA VAL A 105 -24.16 8.43 9.39
C VAL A 105 -25.29 7.41 9.30
N THR A 106 -25.00 6.13 9.07
CA THR A 106 -26.04 5.09 9.01
C THR A 106 -26.75 4.92 10.36
N GLY A 107 -26.04 5.06 11.47
CA GLY A 107 -26.62 5.05 12.82
C GLY A 107 -27.54 6.24 13.14
N MET A 108 -27.43 7.37 12.43
CA MET A 108 -28.34 8.51 12.60
C MET A 108 -29.75 8.24 12.04
N PHE A 109 -29.91 7.30 11.12
CA PHE A 109 -31.20 6.95 10.53
C PHE A 109 -31.98 5.99 11.46
N ASN A 110 -32.50 6.52 12.58
CA ASN A 110 -33.44 5.79 13.42
C ASN A 110 -34.84 5.82 12.81
N LEU A 111 -35.34 4.66 12.37
CA LEU A 111 -36.66 4.47 11.74
C LEU A 111 -37.86 4.70 12.69
N LYS A 112 -37.62 5.05 13.96
CA LYS A 112 -38.67 5.14 14.99
C LYS A 112 -39.59 6.36 14.85
N ASP A 113 -39.16 7.38 14.10
CA ASP A 113 -39.90 8.65 13.94
C ASP A 113 -40.42 8.88 12.51
N VAL A 114 -40.64 7.81 11.73
CA VAL A 114 -41.13 7.96 10.35
C VAL A 114 -42.64 8.25 10.34
N PRO A 115 -43.10 9.36 9.73
CA PRO A 115 -44.53 9.66 9.62
C PRO A 115 -45.30 8.57 8.89
N GLU A 116 -46.52 8.28 9.35
CA GLU A 116 -47.40 7.24 8.80
C GLU A 116 -47.65 7.38 7.29
N ALA A 117 -47.67 8.62 6.79
CA ALA A 117 -47.81 8.97 5.38
C ALA A 117 -46.66 8.47 4.48
N VAL A 118 -45.50 8.12 5.07
CA VAL A 118 -44.31 7.64 4.35
C VAL A 118 -44.23 6.11 4.35
N ILE A 119 -45.08 5.41 5.13
CA ILE A 119 -45.02 3.94 5.29
C ILE A 119 -45.16 3.19 3.97
N MET A 120 -46.02 3.66 3.06
CA MET A 120 -46.17 3.02 1.74
C MET A 120 -44.98 3.25 0.80
N SER A 121 -44.22 4.33 0.99
CA SER A 121 -43.02 4.62 0.20
C SER A 121 -41.74 4.17 0.89
N LEU A 122 -41.79 3.72 2.15
CA LEU A 122 -40.65 3.28 2.95
C LEU A 122 -39.75 2.29 2.22
N PRO A 123 -40.25 1.21 1.57
CA PRO A 123 -39.37 0.28 0.86
C PRO A 123 -38.55 0.97 -0.24
N THR A 124 -39.18 1.86 -1.00
CA THR A 124 -38.52 2.63 -2.05
C THR A 124 -37.51 3.63 -1.48
N VAL A 125 -37.88 4.35 -0.42
CA VAL A 125 -37.01 5.33 0.24
C VAL A 125 -35.79 4.64 0.85
N ILE A 126 -35.98 3.50 1.51
CA ILE A 126 -34.90 2.68 2.08
C ILE A 126 -33.96 2.22 0.97
N ASN A 127 -34.49 1.61 -0.10
CA ASN A 127 -33.66 1.13 -1.21
C ASN A 127 -32.86 2.25 -1.88
N GLN A 128 -33.49 3.41 -2.15
CA GLN A 128 -32.81 4.56 -2.73
C GLN A 128 -31.74 5.15 -1.81
N THR A 129 -32.01 5.16 -0.50
CA THR A 129 -31.06 5.66 0.50
C THR A 129 -29.84 4.75 0.56
N VAL A 130 -30.05 3.43 0.65
CA VAL A 130 -28.97 2.43 0.64
C VAL A 130 -28.11 2.59 -0.61
N GLN A 131 -28.72 2.64 -1.79
CA GLN A 131 -27.98 2.80 -3.06
C GLN A 131 -27.13 4.07 -3.09
N LYS A 132 -27.67 5.21 -2.65
CA LYS A 132 -26.92 6.48 -2.62
C LYS A 132 -25.78 6.45 -1.61
N VAL A 133 -26.02 5.87 -0.45
CA VAL A 133 -25.04 5.75 0.64
C VAL A 133 -23.89 4.83 0.22
N GLU A 134 -24.19 3.68 -0.39
CA GLU A 134 -23.19 2.77 -0.96
C GLU A 134 -22.40 3.42 -2.11
N ALA A 135 -23.08 4.11 -3.02
CA ALA A 135 -22.43 4.79 -4.13
C ALA A 135 -21.42 5.85 -3.64
N GLY A 136 -21.84 6.72 -2.71
CA GLY A 136 -20.97 7.74 -2.14
C GLY A 136 -19.81 7.15 -1.32
N TYR A 137 -20.05 6.06 -0.60
CA TYR A 137 -18.99 5.33 0.10
C TYR A 137 -17.96 4.78 -0.89
N ASN A 138 -18.40 4.07 -1.93
CA ASN A 138 -17.53 3.46 -2.93
C ASN A 138 -16.74 4.50 -3.73
N GLU A 139 -17.36 5.63 -4.09
CA GLU A 139 -16.68 6.73 -4.76
C GLU A 139 -15.51 7.27 -3.92
N ARG A 140 -15.77 7.58 -2.65
CA ARG A 140 -14.73 8.06 -1.72
C ARG A 140 -13.67 7.01 -1.46
N LEU A 141 -14.07 5.75 -1.30
CA LEU A 141 -13.16 4.65 -1.08
C LEU A 141 -12.20 4.46 -2.27
N ASN A 142 -12.69 4.59 -3.50
CA ASN A 142 -11.87 4.56 -4.71
C ASN A 142 -10.93 5.76 -4.79
N ALA A 143 -11.38 6.95 -4.41
CA ALA A 143 -10.53 8.15 -4.35
C ALA A 143 -9.41 8.03 -3.30
N ILE A 144 -9.66 7.34 -2.18
CA ILE A 144 -8.66 7.08 -1.13
C ILE A 144 -7.65 6.00 -1.55
N ARG A 145 -8.11 4.94 -2.22
CA ARG A 145 -7.34 3.72 -2.55
C ARG A 145 -6.36 3.88 -3.72
N GLN A 146 -5.59 4.96 -3.74
CA GLN A 146 -4.58 5.24 -4.76
C GLN A 146 -3.25 4.55 -4.41
N TYR A 147 -3.13 3.27 -4.77
CA TYR A 147 -1.93 2.44 -4.53
C TYR A 147 -0.97 2.38 -5.74
N ASP A 148 -1.09 3.33 -6.66
CA ASP A 148 -0.10 3.55 -7.71
C ASP A 148 0.93 4.56 -7.22
N PHE A 149 2.16 4.09 -6.99
CA PHE A 149 3.26 4.89 -6.47
C PHE A 149 4.23 5.34 -7.58
N GLY A 150 3.78 5.40 -8.84
CA GLY A 150 4.61 5.82 -9.97
C GLY A 150 5.23 7.19 -9.74
N ALA A 151 4.44 8.17 -9.28
CA ALA A 151 4.92 9.51 -8.98
C ALA A 151 5.99 9.56 -7.87
N VAL A 152 5.92 8.64 -6.90
CA VAL A 152 6.94 8.53 -5.84
C VAL A 152 8.27 8.09 -6.43
N PHE A 153 8.25 7.05 -7.26
CA PHE A 153 9.47 6.58 -7.92
C PHE A 153 10.01 7.60 -8.93
N GLU A 154 9.16 8.31 -9.67
CA GLU A 154 9.62 9.38 -10.56
C GLU A 154 10.30 10.51 -9.79
N HIS A 155 9.76 10.89 -8.64
CA HIS A 155 10.34 11.94 -7.80
C HIS A 155 11.74 11.58 -7.26
N TYR A 156 11.95 10.33 -6.85
CA TYR A 156 13.22 9.92 -6.23
C TYR A 156 14.23 9.29 -7.19
N LEU A 157 13.80 8.58 -8.23
CA LEU A 157 14.70 7.83 -9.13
C LEU A 157 15.03 8.54 -10.46
N ARG A 158 14.32 9.62 -10.79
CA ARG A 158 14.57 10.43 -12.01
C ARG A 158 14.90 11.89 -11.69
N GLY A 159 15.18 12.18 -10.41
CA GLY A 159 15.58 13.50 -9.92
C GLY A 159 17.01 13.86 -10.29
#